data_AF-F4HB06-F1
#
_entry.id   AF-F4HB06-F1
#
_cell.length_a   1.000
_cell.length_b   1.000
_cell.length_c   1.000
_cell.angle_alpha   90.00
_cell.angle_beta   90.00
_cell.angle_gamma   90.00
#
_symmetry.space_group_name_H-M   'P 1'
#
loop_
_entity.id
_entity.type
_entity.pdbx_description
1 polymer ?
#
loop_
_entity_poly.entity_id
_entity_poly.type
_entity_poly.pdbx_seq_one_letter_code
_entity_poly.pdbx_strand_id
1 'polypeptide(L)' 'MKKLLLPITVLLFTHSALAAKQEYSCDDGKRYCKEMRTCEEAKYHLEQCGLSRLDRDKDGVPCESLCG' A
#
# COMPACT_ATOMS: atom_id res chain seq x y z
N MET A 1 -37.28 -30.32 28.38
CA MET A 1 -37.09 -29.93 26.96
C MET A 1 -37.33 -28.43 26.79
N LYS A 2 -36.36 -27.58 27.15
CA LYS A 2 -36.32 -26.15 26.80
C LYS A 2 -34.84 -25.83 26.59
N LYS A 3 -34.33 -26.15 25.41
CA LYS A 3 -32.95 -25.82 25.03
C LYS A 3 -32.90 -24.31 24.98
N LEU A 4 -32.23 -23.72 25.97
CA LEU A 4 -31.93 -22.30 26.04
C LEU A 4 -31.17 -21.96 24.74
N LEU A 5 -31.88 -21.37 23.78
CA LEU A 5 -31.30 -20.81 22.57
C LEU A 5 -30.53 -19.55 23.00
N LEU A 6 -29.25 -19.74 23.33
CA LEU A 6 -28.30 -18.63 23.39
C LEU A 6 -28.20 -18.06 21.97
N PRO A 7 -28.31 -16.73 21.77
CA PRO A 7 -28.35 -16.15 20.45
C PRO A 7 -27.00 -16.36 19.75
N ILE A 8 -27.04 -17.07 18.64
CA ILE A 8 -25.93 -17.33 17.69
C ILE A 8 -25.38 -16.01 17.08
N THR A 9 -25.90 -14.83 17.47
CA THR A 9 -25.63 -13.54 16.84
C THR A 9 -24.36 -12.82 17.32
N VAL A 10 -23.58 -13.38 18.26
CA VAL A 10 -22.33 -12.74 18.74
C VAL A 10 -21.07 -13.27 18.04
N LEU A 11 -21.20 -14.12 17.00
CA LEU A 11 -20.05 -14.79 16.38
C LEU A 11 -19.48 -14.15 15.09
N LEU A 12 -19.95 -13.00 14.57
CA LEU A 12 -19.56 -12.57 13.22
C LEU A 12 -19.29 -11.08 12.95
N PHE A 13 -19.07 -10.21 13.94
CA PHE A 13 -18.83 -8.78 13.65
C PHE A 13 -17.70 -8.14 14.46
N THR A 14 -16.46 -8.60 14.29
CA THR A 14 -15.26 -7.77 14.58
C THR A 14 -14.07 -8.14 13.67
N HIS A 15 -14.28 -8.28 12.35
CA HIS A 15 -13.17 -8.21 11.39
C HIS A 15 -13.27 -6.91 10.61
N SER A 16 -12.82 -5.82 11.23
CA SER A 16 -12.50 -4.60 10.49
C SER A 16 -11.17 -4.04 11.02
N ALA A 17 -10.15 -4.91 11.04
CA ALA A 17 -8.80 -4.41 10.89
C ALA A 17 -8.70 -3.96 9.42
N LEU A 18 -8.67 -2.65 9.22
CA LEU A 18 -8.30 -2.00 7.96
C LEU A 18 -6.97 -2.63 7.51
N ALA A 19 -7.04 -3.69 6.70
CA ALA A 19 -5.92 -4.11 5.89
C ALA A 19 -5.69 -2.93 4.96
N ALA A 20 -4.66 -2.13 5.25
CA ALA A 20 -4.19 -1.09 4.34
C ALA A 20 -4.11 -1.72 2.96
N LYS A 21 -4.97 -1.25 2.06
CA LYS A 21 -5.06 -1.75 0.69
C LYS A 21 -3.65 -1.68 0.13
N GLN A 22 -3.08 -2.83 -0.23
CA GLN A 22 -1.82 -2.84 -0.98
C GLN A 22 -2.11 -2.17 -2.33
N GLU A 23 -1.76 -0.89 -2.46
CA GLU A 23 -2.02 -0.11 -3.68
C GLU A 23 -0.88 -0.22 -4.69
N TYR A 24 0.31 -0.65 -4.27
CA TYR A 24 1.53 -0.69 -5.07
C TYR A 24 2.23 -2.05 -4.94
N SER A 25 2.89 -2.49 -6.01
CA SER A 25 3.63 -3.76 -6.05
C SER A 25 4.91 -3.60 -6.85
N CYS A 26 5.98 -4.27 -6.45
CA CYS A 26 7.24 -4.24 -7.18
C CYS A 26 7.19 -4.99 -8.53
N ASP A 27 6.15 -5.80 -8.74
CA ASP A 27 5.94 -6.60 -9.95
C ASP A 27 4.96 -5.94 -10.94
N ASP A 28 4.62 -4.66 -10.73
CA ASP A 28 3.70 -3.91 -11.61
C ASP A 28 4.37 -3.39 -12.90
N GLY A 29 5.67 -3.64 -13.05
CA GLY A 29 6.47 -3.27 -14.22
C GLY A 29 6.90 -1.81 -14.29
N LYS A 30 6.59 -0.99 -13.27
CA LYS A 30 6.98 0.42 -13.25
C LYS A 30 8.45 0.56 -12.87
N ARG A 31 9.20 1.32 -13.68
CA ARG A 31 10.66 1.53 -13.53
C ARG A 31 11.06 3.00 -13.64
N TYR A 32 10.18 3.87 -14.15
CA TYR A 32 10.47 5.26 -14.44
C TYR A 32 9.43 6.20 -13.83
N CYS A 33 9.84 7.43 -13.50
CA CYS A 33 8.94 8.43 -12.92
C CYS A 33 7.70 8.74 -13.75
N LYS A 34 7.77 8.62 -15.08
CA LYS A 34 6.62 8.82 -15.98
C LYS A 34 5.50 7.77 -15.80
N GLU A 35 5.81 6.65 -15.15
CA GLU A 35 4.86 5.56 -14.87
C GLU A 35 4.24 5.68 -13.47
N MET A 36 4.88 6.46 -12.60
CA MET A 36 4.39 6.78 -11.26
C MET A 36 3.29 7.84 -11.35
N ARG A 37 2.25 7.67 -10.54
CA ARG A 37 1.08 8.55 -10.52
C ARG A 37 1.01 9.46 -9.30
N THR A 38 1.63 9.05 -8.21
CA THR A 38 1.62 9.77 -6.94
C THR A 38 3.02 9.77 -6.33
N CYS A 39 3.28 10.72 -5.43
CA CYS A 39 4.52 10.73 -4.66
C CYS A 39 4.63 9.49 -3.76
N GLU A 40 3.51 9.04 -3.17
CA GLU A 40 3.43 7.85 -2.35
C GLU A 40 3.84 6.58 -3.12
N GLU A 41 3.39 6.46 -4.37
CA GLU A 41 3.77 5.36 -5.24
C GLU A 41 5.27 5.39 -5.58
N ALA A 42 5.81 6.57 -5.89
CA ALA A 42 7.23 6.74 -6.20
C ALA A 42 8.10 6.40 -4.99
N LYS A 43 7.70 6.82 -3.78
CA LYS A 43 8.34 6.47 -2.51
C LYS A 43 8.30 4.97 -2.24
N TYR A 44 7.14 4.34 -2.40
CA TYR A 44 7.04 2.89 -2.27
C TYR A 44 8.04 2.16 -3.17
N HIS A 45 8.12 2.57 -4.43
CA HIS A 45 9.03 1.95 -5.39
C HIS A 45 10.52 2.21 -5.10
N LEU A 46 10.87 3.40 -4.62
CA LEU A 46 12.23 3.72 -4.18
C LEU A 46 12.63 2.83 -2.99
N GLU A 47 11.79 2.82 -1.94
CA GLU A 47 12.12 2.23 -0.64
C GLU A 47 11.91 0.72 -0.61
N GLN A 48 10.79 0.22 -1.12
CA GLN A 48 10.38 -1.18 -1.00
C GLN A 48 10.89 -2.02 -2.19
N CYS A 49 10.97 -1.43 -3.38
CA CYS A 49 11.40 -2.12 -4.59
C CYS A 49 12.85 -1.81 -4.99
N GLY A 50 13.54 -0.92 -4.26
CA GLY A 50 14.93 -0.57 -4.50
C GLY A 50 15.16 0.16 -5.83
N LEU A 51 14.14 0.87 -6.35
CA LEU A 51 14.25 1.62 -7.59
C LEU A 51 14.99 2.95 -7.38
N SER A 52 16.28 2.88 -7.07
CA SER A 52 17.16 4.04 -6.88
C SER A 52 17.22 4.99 -8.08
N ARG A 53 16.83 4.54 -9.27
CA ARG A 53 16.73 5.41 -10.46
C ARG A 53 15.65 6.49 -10.35
N LEU A 54 14.69 6.33 -9.46
CA LEU A 54 13.63 7.31 -9.22
C LEU A 54 14.18 8.53 -8.46
N ASP A 55 15.24 8.35 -7.67
CA ASP A 55 15.96 9.38 -6.92
C ASP A 55 17.36 9.58 -7.54
N ARG A 56 17.44 10.43 -8.56
CA ARG A 56 18.62 10.53 -9.42
C ARG A 56 19.79 11.23 -8.71
N ASP A 57 19.50 12.22 -7.89
CA ASP A 57 20.45 13.04 -7.14
C ASP A 57 20.72 12.53 -5.73
N LYS A 58 19.95 11.53 -5.26
CA LYS A 58 20.18 10.75 -4.03
C LYS A 58 19.89 11.56 -2.77
N ASP A 59 18.91 12.44 -2.82
CA ASP A 59 18.47 13.24 -1.68
C ASP A 59 17.36 12.54 -0.87
N GLY A 60 16.88 11.38 -1.33
CA GLY A 60 15.79 10.62 -0.75
C GLY A 60 14.41 11.00 -1.27
N VAL A 61 14.32 11.92 -2.25
CA VAL A 61 13.07 12.37 -2.88
C VAL A 61 12.96 11.76 -4.28
N PRO A 62 12.17 10.68 -4.46
CA PRO A 62 11.99 10.12 -5.79
C PRO A 62 11.09 11.01 -6.64
N CYS A 63 11.38 11.07 -7.94
CA CYS A 63 10.52 11.69 -8.94
C CYS A 63 10.08 13.11 -8.54
N GLU A 64 11.02 14.05 -8.45
CA GLU A 64 10.81 15.43 -7.98
C GLU A 64 9.57 16.13 -8.58
N SER A 65 9.18 15.82 -9.83
CA SER A 65 7.97 16.37 -10.44
C SER A 65 6.64 15.93 -9.77
N LEU A 66 6.66 14.86 -8.97
CA LEU A 66 5.53 14.37 -8.17
C LEU A 66 5.66 14.74 -6.69
N CYS A 67 6.89 14.84 -6.18
CA CYS A 67 7.18 14.96 -4.75
C CYS A 67 7.70 16.33 -4.29
N GLY A 68 8.15 17.19 -5.22
CA GLY A 68 8.75 18.51 -4.97
C GLY A 68 7.84 19.68 -5.32
#